data_AF-A0A0L1JJS6-F1
#
_entry.id   AF-A0A0L1JJS6-F1
#
_cell.length_a   1.000
_cell.length_b   1.000
_cell.length_c   1.000
_cell.angle_alpha   90.00
_cell.angle_beta   90.00
_cell.angle_gamma   90.00
#
_symmetry.space_group_name_H-M   'P 1'
#
loop_
_entity.id
_entity.type
_entity.pdbx_description
1 polymer ?
#
loop_
_entity_poly.entity_id
_entity_poly.type
_entity_poly.pdbx_seq_one_letter_code
_entity_poly.pdbx_strand_id
1 'polypeptide(L)'
;MSKIASQAARVWKSAQLYIGFHRDPEGRQRSAPKVWPPKDARASIHADPDIQETFLMLKSADGDADQDVQIKLRPDMVVLRRDFDGAWEGIIADTHSVSVKVGGVSIRINHDGSITREDGDSTTWVEADGGVLKKTEFVEAAVSSDGMEMTRRTPDNLTAITPHGLLSKDR
;
A
#
# COMPACT_ATOMS: atom_id res chain seq x y z
N MET A 1 31.95 -1.30 -13.83
CA MET A 1 30.50 -1.26 -13.53
C MET A 1 29.90 -2.59 -13.93
N SER A 2 29.39 -3.37 -12.97
CA SER A 2 29.01 -4.77 -13.21
C SER A 2 27.69 -4.88 -13.98
N LYS A 3 27.53 -5.99 -14.73
CA LYS A 3 26.34 -6.37 -15.51
C LYS A 3 25.02 -6.29 -14.72
N ILE A 4 25.08 -6.33 -13.39
CA ILE A 4 23.95 -6.24 -12.46
C ILE A 4 23.30 -4.84 -12.48
N ALA A 5 24.09 -3.77 -12.64
CA ALA A 5 23.54 -2.41 -12.78
C ALA A 5 22.74 -2.23 -14.08
N SER A 6 23.01 -3.04 -15.11
CA SER A 6 22.31 -2.99 -16.40
C SER A 6 21.00 -3.79 -16.45
N GLN A 7 20.73 -4.66 -15.47
CA GLN A 7 19.45 -5.38 -15.37
C GLN A 7 18.38 -4.59 -14.58
N ALA A 8 18.77 -3.54 -13.86
CA ALA A 8 17.89 -2.73 -13.01
C ALA A 8 17.17 -1.58 -13.74
N ALA A 9 17.53 -1.26 -14.99
CA ALA A 9 16.87 -0.22 -15.79
C ALA A 9 15.85 -0.83 -16.79
N ARG A 10 15.00 -1.75 -16.34
CA ARG A 10 13.95 -2.35 -17.18
C ARG A 10 12.71 -1.46 -17.20
N VAL A 11 12.81 -0.32 -17.85
CA VAL A 11 11.65 0.53 -18.13
C VAL A 11 10.74 -0.11 -19.18
N TRP A 12 9.42 0.03 -19.01
CA TRP A 12 8.43 -0.40 -19.99
C TRP A 12 8.64 0.38 -21.31
N LYS A 13 8.83 -0.32 -22.42
CA LYS A 13 9.12 0.29 -23.73
C LYS A 13 7.91 1.00 -24.36
N SER A 14 6.69 0.58 -24.03
CA SER A 14 5.44 1.14 -24.53
C SER A 14 4.26 0.63 -23.73
N ALA A 15 3.21 1.44 -23.57
CA ALA A 15 1.92 1.02 -23.04
C ALA A 15 0.87 1.06 -24.17
N GLN A 16 -0.06 0.10 -24.16
CA GLN A 16 -1.22 0.08 -25.06
C GLN A 16 -2.49 -0.21 -24.26
N LEU A 17 -3.50 0.65 -24.42
CA LEU A 17 -4.82 0.45 -23.82
C LEU A 17 -5.61 -0.60 -24.62
N TYR A 18 -6.29 -1.49 -23.90
CA TYR A 18 -7.27 -2.41 -24.44
C TYR A 18 -8.60 -2.23 -23.72
N ILE A 19 -9.72 -2.28 -24.46
CA ILE A 19 -11.07 -2.27 -23.93
C ILE A 19 -11.68 -3.65 -24.10
N GLY A 20 -12.21 -4.22 -23.02
CA GLY A 20 -12.92 -5.51 -23.03
C GLY A 20 -14.43 -5.31 -23.05
N PHE A 21 -15.12 -5.81 -24.09
CA PHE A 21 -16.57 -5.77 -24.18
C PHE A 21 -17.15 -7.13 -23.79
N HIS A 22 -17.83 -7.21 -22.64
CA HIS A 22 -18.48 -8.44 -22.17
C HIS A 22 -19.86 -8.70 -22.79
N ARG A 23 -20.40 -7.73 -23.54
CA ARG A 23 -21.67 -7.85 -24.27
C ARG A 23 -21.49 -7.56 -25.76
N ASP A 24 -22.39 -8.05 -26.58
CA ASP A 24 -22.46 -7.73 -28.01
C ASP A 24 -23.30 -6.47 -28.29
N PRO A 25 -23.32 -5.93 -29.53
CA PRO A 25 -24.12 -4.75 -29.86
C PRO A 25 -25.62 -4.92 -29.61
N GLU A 26 -26.11 -6.16 -29.58
CA GLU A 26 -27.50 -6.51 -29.26
C GLU A 26 -27.73 -6.69 -27.75
N GLY A 27 -26.71 -6.45 -26.90
CA GLY A 27 -26.79 -6.49 -25.44
C GLY A 27 -26.65 -7.88 -24.81
N ARG A 28 -26.38 -8.93 -25.59
CA ARG A 28 -26.22 -10.32 -25.09
C ARG A 28 -24.85 -10.50 -24.45
N GLN A 29 -24.81 -11.25 -23.35
CA GLN A 29 -23.58 -11.60 -22.65
C GLN A 29 -22.71 -12.53 -23.51
N ARG A 30 -21.44 -12.17 -23.70
CA ARG A 30 -20.43 -13.00 -24.38
C ARG A 30 -19.84 -14.01 -23.39
N SER A 31 -19.45 -15.19 -23.89
CA SER A 31 -18.71 -16.19 -23.12
C SER A 31 -17.28 -15.74 -22.76
N ALA A 32 -16.71 -14.82 -23.55
CA ALA A 32 -15.45 -14.14 -23.27
C ALA A 32 -15.50 -12.69 -23.78
N PRO A 33 -14.83 -11.74 -23.11
CA PRO A 33 -14.83 -10.35 -23.54
C PRO A 33 -14.19 -10.18 -24.93
N LYS A 34 -14.83 -9.41 -25.80
CA LYS A 34 -14.20 -8.95 -27.04
C LYS A 34 -13.18 -7.87 -26.67
N VAL A 35 -11.90 -8.16 -26.85
CA VAL A 35 -10.82 -7.22 -26.57
C VAL A 35 -10.57 -6.37 -27.80
N TRP A 36 -10.54 -5.05 -27.65
CA TRP A 36 -10.35 -4.09 -28.73
C TRP A 36 -9.36 -3.00 -28.32
N PRO A 37 -8.26 -2.79 -29.08
CA PRO A 37 -7.40 -1.64 -28.88
C PRO A 37 -7.96 -0.40 -29.61
N PRO A 38 -8.10 0.75 -28.95
CA PRO A 38 -8.44 1.98 -29.64
C PRO A 38 -7.37 2.39 -30.65
N LYS A 39 -7.80 2.98 -31.77
CA LYS A 39 -6.87 3.56 -32.75
C LYS A 39 -6.08 4.67 -32.03
N ASP A 40 -4.75 4.61 -32.14
CA ASP A 40 -3.80 5.55 -31.53
C ASP A 40 -3.60 5.46 -30.01
N ALA A 41 -4.05 4.38 -29.36
CA ALA A 41 -3.80 4.13 -27.93
C ALA A 41 -2.35 3.72 -27.58
N ARG A 42 -1.35 4.37 -28.21
CA ARG A 42 0.09 4.18 -27.98
C ARG A 42 0.73 5.53 -27.67
N ALA A 43 1.48 5.59 -26.58
CA ALA A 43 2.37 6.72 -26.30
C ALA A 43 3.79 6.19 -26.10
N SER A 44 4.78 6.91 -26.65
CA SER A 44 6.16 6.73 -26.23
C SER A 44 6.33 7.45 -24.90
N ILE A 45 6.89 6.76 -23.92
CA ILE A 45 7.01 7.26 -22.54
C ILE A 45 8.48 7.56 -22.29
N HIS A 46 8.77 8.76 -21.79
CA HIS A 46 10.10 9.16 -21.37
C HIS A 46 10.58 8.27 -20.21
N ALA A 47 11.87 7.94 -20.18
CA ALA A 47 12.39 7.01 -19.17
C ALA A 47 12.51 7.63 -17.76
N ASP A 48 12.49 8.96 -17.67
CA ASP A 48 12.60 9.72 -16.42
C ASP A 48 11.19 10.14 -15.92
N PRO A 49 10.75 9.63 -14.75
CA PRO A 49 9.44 9.93 -14.18
C PRO A 49 9.28 11.37 -13.68
N ASP A 50 10.37 12.08 -13.41
CA ASP A 50 10.33 13.50 -13.02
C ASP A 50 10.07 14.40 -14.24
N ILE A 51 10.37 13.90 -15.45
CA ILE A 51 10.11 14.59 -16.72
C ILE A 51 8.74 14.22 -17.28
N GLN A 52 8.36 12.94 -17.20
CA GLN A 52 7.07 12.47 -17.71
C GLN A 52 6.57 11.30 -16.87
N GLU A 53 5.36 11.43 -16.33
CA GLU A 53 4.66 10.30 -15.73
C GLU A 53 3.58 9.75 -16.67
N THR A 54 3.33 8.45 -16.58
CA THR A 54 2.22 7.79 -17.25
C THR A 54 1.36 7.07 -16.22
N PHE A 55 0.06 7.27 -16.33
CA PHE A 55 -0.93 6.61 -15.48
C PHE A 55 -2.21 6.36 -16.27
N LEU A 56 -2.95 5.32 -15.87
CA LEU A 56 -4.30 5.09 -16.34
C LEU A 56 -5.25 5.88 -15.44
N MET A 57 -6.12 6.68 -16.05
CA MET A 57 -7.21 7.35 -15.34
C MET A 57 -8.50 6.55 -15.54
N LEU A 58 -9.08 6.06 -14.45
CA LEU A 58 -10.41 5.48 -14.42
C LEU A 58 -11.39 6.56 -13.98
N LYS A 59 -12.31 6.93 -14.87
CA LYS A 59 -13.32 7.94 -14.60
C LYS A 59 -14.53 7.34 -13.89
N SER A 60 -15.06 8.08 -12.91
CA SER A 60 -16.35 7.75 -12.29
C SER A 60 -17.48 7.73 -13.31
N ALA A 61 -18.42 6.80 -13.14
CA ALA A 61 -19.60 6.72 -14.00
C ALA A 61 -20.52 7.93 -13.86
N ASP A 62 -20.54 8.54 -12.67
CA ASP A 62 -21.41 9.66 -12.33
C ASP A 62 -20.76 11.02 -12.63
N GLY A 63 -19.53 11.02 -13.18
CA GLY A 63 -18.77 12.23 -13.51
C GLY A 63 -18.14 12.94 -12.32
N ASP A 64 -18.24 12.37 -11.12
CA ASP A 64 -17.57 12.89 -9.92
C ASP A 64 -16.06 12.61 -10.00
N ALA A 65 -15.27 13.68 -10.13
CA ALA A 65 -13.83 13.60 -10.30
C ALA A 65 -13.10 13.13 -9.04
N ASP A 66 -13.67 13.31 -7.86
CA ASP A 66 -13.06 12.86 -6.59
C ASP A 66 -13.02 11.33 -6.53
N GLN A 67 -13.99 10.69 -7.20
CA GLN A 67 -14.11 9.24 -7.33
C GLN A 67 -13.17 8.63 -8.39
N ASP A 68 -12.49 9.47 -9.17
CA ASP A 68 -11.57 8.98 -10.19
C ASP A 68 -10.38 8.25 -9.57
N VAL A 69 -9.90 7.22 -10.26
CA VAL A 69 -8.76 6.41 -9.80
C VAL A 69 -7.60 6.54 -10.79
N GLN A 70 -6.44 6.90 -10.27
CA GLN A 70 -5.18 6.85 -11.01
C GLN A 70 -4.47 5.53 -10.73
N ILE A 71 -4.04 4.85 -11.78
CA ILE A 71 -3.20 3.66 -11.71
C ILE A 71 -1.85 3.96 -12.38
N LYS A 72 -0.78 4.01 -11.60
CA LYS A 72 0.58 4.19 -12.08
C LYS A 72 1.29 2.84 -12.06
N LEU A 73 1.74 2.39 -13.22
CA LEU A 73 2.52 1.16 -13.38
C LEU A 73 3.97 1.54 -13.65
N ARG A 74 4.84 1.34 -12.67
CA ARG A 74 6.28 1.55 -12.78
C ARG A 74 6.99 0.19 -12.76
N PRO A 75 8.24 0.09 -13.22
CA PRO A 75 8.99 -1.17 -13.14
C PRO A 75 9.21 -1.70 -11.72
N ASP A 76 9.26 -0.80 -10.74
CA ASP A 76 9.62 -1.03 -9.35
C ASP A 76 8.45 -0.92 -8.37
N MET A 77 7.33 -0.33 -8.82
CA MET A 77 6.15 -0.13 -8.00
C MET A 77 4.85 -0.05 -8.81
N VAL A 78 3.74 -0.41 -8.16
CA VAL A 78 2.39 -0.10 -8.60
C VAL A 78 1.79 0.90 -7.61
N VAL A 79 1.21 1.97 -8.13
CA VAL A 79 0.54 3.00 -7.32
C VAL A 79 -0.90 3.12 -7.77
N LEU A 80 -1.82 2.94 -6.84
CA LEU A 80 -3.22 3.32 -6.97
C LEU A 80 -3.44 4.56 -6.13
N ARG A 81 -4.06 5.59 -6.71
CA ARG A 81 -4.41 6.82 -6.00
C ARG A 81 -5.85 7.19 -6.29
N ARG A 82 -6.53 7.67 -5.27
CA ARG A 82 -7.88 8.23 -5.34
C ARG A 82 -7.94 9.43 -4.41
N ASP A 83 -8.52 10.52 -4.90
CA ASP A 83 -8.64 11.77 -4.14
C ASP A 83 -10.07 11.91 -3.59
N PHE A 84 -10.55 10.88 -2.86
CA PHE A 84 -11.88 10.88 -2.24
C PHE A 84 -11.82 10.62 -0.72
N ASP A 85 -12.41 11.51 0.04
CA ASP A 85 -12.58 11.38 1.49
C ASP A 85 -13.69 10.36 1.80
N GLY A 86 -13.32 9.22 2.40
CA GLY A 86 -14.26 8.16 2.79
C GLY A 86 -13.97 6.78 2.21
N ALA A 87 -12.90 6.64 1.43
CA ALA A 87 -12.39 5.37 0.95
C ALA A 87 -10.86 5.27 1.17
N TRP A 88 -10.22 4.30 0.51
CA TRP A 88 -8.77 4.30 0.42
C TRP A 88 -8.30 5.49 -0.42
N GLU A 89 -7.21 6.12 0.02
CA GLU A 89 -6.59 7.30 -0.59
C GLU A 89 -5.42 6.87 -1.51
N GLY A 90 -4.65 5.87 -1.07
CA GLY A 90 -3.51 5.37 -1.81
C GLY A 90 -3.17 3.92 -1.48
N ILE A 91 -2.79 3.16 -2.50
CA ILE A 91 -2.16 1.85 -2.35
C ILE A 91 -0.86 1.89 -3.14
N ILE A 92 0.25 1.56 -2.48
CA ILE A 92 1.56 1.44 -3.11
C ILE A 92 2.07 0.03 -2.84
N ALA A 93 2.38 -0.70 -3.89
CA ALA A 93 3.12 -1.96 -3.79
C ALA A 93 4.47 -1.73 -4.46
N ASP A 94 5.54 -1.80 -3.67
CA ASP A 94 6.91 -1.68 -4.15
C ASP A 94 7.68 -2.99 -3.92
N THR A 95 9.00 -2.94 -4.10
CA THR A 95 9.88 -4.11 -3.97
C THR A 95 9.91 -4.71 -2.56
N HIS A 96 9.69 -3.89 -1.53
CA HIS A 96 9.90 -4.28 -0.12
C HIS A 96 8.64 -4.18 0.73
N SER A 97 7.58 -3.54 0.23
CA SER A 97 6.37 -3.32 1.02
C SER A 97 5.10 -3.16 0.19
N VAL A 98 3.97 -3.37 0.87
CA VAL A 98 2.65 -2.92 0.44
C VAL A 98 2.14 -1.93 1.47
N SER A 99 1.83 -0.72 1.04
CA SER A 99 1.29 0.35 1.86
C SER A 99 -0.10 0.73 1.40
N VAL A 100 -1.02 0.93 2.35
CA VAL A 100 -2.39 1.36 2.13
C VAL A 100 -2.69 2.54 3.05
N LYS A 101 -3.26 3.60 2.50
CA LYS A 101 -3.77 4.74 3.25
C LYS A 101 -5.29 4.81 3.15
N VAL A 102 -5.99 4.82 4.28
CA VAL A 102 -7.46 4.88 4.36
C VAL A 102 -7.86 5.73 5.56
N GLY A 103 -8.64 6.79 5.32
CA GLY A 103 -9.24 7.59 6.40
C GLY A 103 -8.22 8.10 7.42
N GLY A 104 -7.08 8.61 6.95
CA GLY A 104 -5.99 9.08 7.82
C GLY A 104 -5.14 7.98 8.47
N VAL A 105 -5.50 6.70 8.30
CA VAL A 105 -4.71 5.56 8.77
C VAL A 105 -3.77 5.10 7.66
N SER A 106 -2.49 4.98 7.97
CA SER A 106 -1.46 4.37 7.12
C SER A 106 -1.15 2.97 7.64
N ILE A 107 -1.21 1.97 6.75
CA ILE A 107 -0.82 0.58 7.05
C ILE A 107 0.26 0.18 6.05
N ARG A 108 1.42 -0.24 6.54
CA ARG A 108 2.52 -0.76 5.74
C ARG A 108 2.84 -2.18 6.15
N ILE A 109 2.88 -3.08 5.18
CA ILE A 109 3.26 -4.49 5.34
C ILE A 109 4.59 -4.66 4.61
N ASN A 110 5.64 -5.04 5.33
CA ASN A 110 6.96 -5.26 4.75
C ASN A 110 7.11 -6.70 4.23
N HIS A 111 8.12 -6.90 3.39
CA HIS A 111 8.44 -8.20 2.78
C HIS A 111 8.77 -9.31 3.79
N ASP A 112 9.22 -8.95 4.99
CA ASP A 112 9.49 -9.88 6.10
C ASP A 112 8.23 -10.24 6.90
N GLY A 113 7.07 -9.69 6.52
CA GLY A 113 5.79 -9.90 7.20
C GLY A 113 5.50 -8.92 8.33
N SER A 114 6.45 -8.04 8.70
CA SER A 114 6.21 -7.02 9.71
C SER A 114 5.19 -5.99 9.22
N ILE A 115 4.37 -5.48 10.14
CA ILE A 115 3.29 -4.53 9.86
C ILE A 115 3.49 -3.28 10.71
N THR A 116 3.38 -2.11 10.09
CA THR A 116 3.26 -0.82 10.80
C THR A 116 1.91 -0.22 10.51
N ARG A 117 1.19 0.20 11.55
CA ARG A 117 -0.04 0.98 11.45
C ARG A 117 0.15 2.32 12.15
N GLU A 118 -0.19 3.41 11.47
CA GLU A 118 -0.13 4.78 11.99
C GLU A 118 -1.48 5.47 11.76
N ASP A 119 -2.01 6.19 12.75
CA ASP A 119 -3.26 6.96 12.64
C ASP A 119 -3.16 8.38 13.20
N GLY A 120 -1.95 8.94 13.25
CA GLY A 120 -1.66 10.27 13.77
C GLY A 120 -1.46 10.31 15.29
N ASP A 121 -2.33 9.61 16.04
CA ASP A 121 -2.29 9.57 17.51
C ASP A 121 -1.49 8.37 18.06
N SER A 122 -1.34 7.33 17.24
CA SER A 122 -0.66 6.11 17.63
C SER A 122 0.10 5.45 16.50
N THR A 123 1.11 4.67 16.90
CA THR A 123 1.78 3.74 16.01
C THR A 123 1.75 2.35 16.63
N THR A 124 1.37 1.35 15.84
CA THR A 124 1.45 -0.06 16.20
C THR A 124 2.41 -0.75 15.23
N TRP A 125 3.37 -1.48 15.77
CA TRP A 125 4.23 -2.39 15.04
C TRP A 125 3.86 -3.82 15.39
N VAL A 126 3.73 -4.65 14.36
CA VAL A 126 3.77 -6.10 14.48
C VAL A 126 5.08 -6.52 13.85
N GLU A 127 5.99 -7.02 14.66
CA GLU A 127 7.30 -7.50 14.22
C GLU A 127 7.16 -8.79 13.41
N ALA A 128 8.19 -9.14 12.64
CA ALA A 128 8.17 -10.32 11.78
C ALA A 128 8.01 -11.65 12.56
N ASP A 129 8.40 -11.66 13.84
CA ASP A 129 8.22 -12.81 14.72
C ASP A 129 6.83 -12.86 15.37
N GLY A 130 5.98 -11.85 15.16
CA GLY A 130 4.64 -11.72 15.74
C GLY A 130 4.58 -10.89 17.02
N GLY A 131 5.73 -10.39 17.53
CA GLY A 131 5.75 -9.45 18.65
C GLY A 131 4.99 -8.16 18.30
N VAL A 132 4.31 -7.57 19.28
CA VAL A 132 3.51 -6.37 19.05
C VAL A 132 4.02 -5.24 19.92
N LEU A 133 4.31 -4.09 19.32
CA LEU A 133 4.61 -2.84 20.02
C LEU A 133 3.52 -1.82 19.68
N LYS A 134 2.99 -1.12 20.67
CA LYS A 134 2.09 0.01 20.49
C LYS A 134 2.61 1.21 21.23
N LYS A 135 2.69 2.34 20.55
CA LYS A 135 3.09 3.63 21.10
C LYS A 135 2.02 4.67 20.86
N THR A 136 1.71 5.40 21.91
CA THR A 136 0.94 6.65 21.87
C THR A 136 1.77 7.75 22.52
N GLU A 137 1.24 8.96 22.62
CA GLU A 137 1.84 10.04 23.41
C GLU A 137 2.08 9.64 24.88
N PHE A 138 1.20 8.83 25.46
CA PHE A 138 1.16 8.58 26.91
C PHE A 138 1.71 7.22 27.33
N VAL A 139 1.71 6.25 26.41
CA VAL A 139 2.00 4.85 26.73
C VAL A 139 2.81 4.19 25.62
N GLU A 140 3.83 3.44 26.01
CA GLU A 140 4.47 2.41 25.19
C GLU A 140 4.12 1.05 25.79
N ALA A 141 3.54 0.16 24.99
CA ALA A 141 3.20 -1.20 25.41
C ALA A 141 3.77 -2.21 24.41
N ALA A 142 4.34 -3.30 24.90
CA ALA A 142 4.83 -4.37 24.05
C ALA A 142 4.32 -5.73 24.53
N VAL A 143 4.07 -6.64 23.60
CA VAL A 143 3.69 -8.04 23.84
C VAL A 143 4.68 -8.91 23.06
N SER A 144 5.24 -9.93 23.69
CA SER A 144 6.13 -10.89 23.04
C SER A 144 5.40 -11.68 21.95
N SER A 145 6.16 -12.25 21.02
CA SER A 145 5.62 -13.05 19.91
C SER A 145 4.82 -14.28 20.35
N ASP A 146 5.12 -14.82 21.53
CA ASP A 146 4.38 -15.94 22.15
C ASP A 146 3.27 -15.48 23.11
N GLY A 147 3.12 -14.17 23.34
CA GLY A 147 2.14 -13.58 24.26
C GLY A 147 2.41 -13.82 25.74
N MET A 148 3.53 -14.42 26.12
CA MET A 148 3.86 -14.76 27.50
C MET A 148 4.39 -13.57 28.31
N GLU A 149 4.93 -12.57 27.63
CA GLU A 149 5.44 -11.35 28.25
C GLU A 149 4.72 -10.12 27.69
N MET A 150 4.32 -9.24 28.60
CA MET A 150 3.76 -7.95 28.24
C MET A 150 4.42 -6.86 29.08
N THR A 151 4.87 -5.79 28.45
CA THR A 151 5.38 -4.60 29.12
C THR A 151 4.48 -3.41 28.83
N ARG A 152 4.37 -2.53 29.82
CA ARG A 152 3.69 -1.23 29.71
C ARG A 152 4.56 -0.19 30.39
N ARG A 153 4.89 0.86 29.66
CA ARG A 153 5.68 2.00 30.11
C ARG A 153 4.86 3.27 29.94
N THR A 154 4.81 4.06 31.00
CA THR A 154 4.33 5.45 31.00
C THR A 154 5.46 6.37 31.46
N PRO A 155 5.26 7.69 31.52
CA PRO A 155 6.24 8.58 32.14
C PRO A 155 6.60 8.18 33.58
N ASP A 156 5.59 7.77 34.36
CA ASP A 156 5.73 7.56 35.81
C ASP A 156 6.00 6.11 36.22
N ASN A 157 5.68 5.13 35.37
CA ASN A 157 5.68 3.73 35.77
C ASN A 157 6.13 2.79 34.65
N LEU A 158 6.82 1.73 35.03
CA LEU A 158 7.09 0.56 34.20
C LEU A 158 6.46 -0.67 34.86
N THR A 159 5.56 -1.33 34.14
CA THR A 159 4.97 -2.61 34.54
C THR A 159 5.34 -3.68 33.52
N ALA A 160 5.66 -4.88 33.99
CA ALA A 160 5.86 -6.07 33.17
C ALA A 160 5.07 -7.25 33.76
N ILE A 161 4.36 -7.97 32.91
CA ILE A 161 3.71 -9.24 33.22
C ILE A 161 4.53 -10.32 32.52
N THR A 162 5.02 -11.29 33.29
CA THR A 162 5.84 -12.39 32.78
C THR A 162 5.28 -13.72 33.32
N PRO A 163 5.76 -14.87 32.82
CA PRO A 163 5.39 -16.18 33.38
C PRO A 163 5.71 -16.33 34.87
N HIS A 164 6.63 -15.51 35.40
CA HIS A 164 7.07 -15.55 36.79
C HIS A 164 6.32 -14.57 37.70
N GLY A 165 5.39 -13.78 37.15
CA GLY A 165 4.56 -12.86 37.90
C GLY A 165 4.60 -11.43 37.37
N LEU A 166 4.06 -10.52 38.16
CA LEU A 166 3.98 -9.10 37.84
C LEU A 166 5.13 -8.34 38.51
N LEU A 167 5.83 -7.54 37.72
CA LEU A 167 6.82 -6.58 38.16
C LEU A 167 6.29 -5.18 37.87
N SER A 168 6.28 -4.31 38.88
CA SER A 168 5.93 -2.90 38.72
C SER A 168 6.94 -2.04 39.45
N LYS A 169 7.42 -1.00 38.78
CA LYS A 169 8.41 -0.07 39.33
C LYS A 169 8.07 1.37 38.91
N ASP A 170 8.03 2.25 39.89
CA ASP A 170 7.93 3.69 39.67
C ASP A 170 9.25 4.26 39.15
N ARG A 171 9.15 5.30 38.34
CA ARG A 171 10.28 5.83 37.58
C ARG A 171 10.95 7.04 38.20
#